data_AF-A0A9P4TWN4-F1
#
_entry.id   AF-A0A9P4TWN4-F1
#
_cell.length_a   1.000
_cell.length_b   1.000
_cell.length_c   1.000
_cell.angle_alpha   90.00
_cell.angle_beta   90.00
_cell.angle_gamma   90.00
#
_symmetry.space_group_name_H-M   'P 1'
#
loop_
_entity.id
_entity.type
_entity.pdbx_description
1 polymer ?
#
loop_
_entity_poly.entity_id
_entity_poly.type
_entity_poly.pdbx_seq_one_letter_code
_entity_poly.pdbx_strand_id
1 'polypeptide(L)'
;MSILNKLPLELREDIYKHVLIAPLVVAIPPDVDTTDDLLIDRENHGPSWKSKYISYLIEPPRSACISLLLLNRQIHEEVKSVLRCMEGDIDYDIDIVVADQGVLIPTWTRLSMLSRRVRSVKTTFRIAGNGGPPIIAWAFYYLLRRFLVLGPMARSKGDGAANRKDRVVIINHLEMEIVTPPHIFGVHTVSIVREMGNVSQ
;
A
#
# COMPACT_ATOMS: atom_id res chain seq x y z
N MET A 1 6.54 8.10 33.99
CA MET A 1 7.67 7.89 33.06
C MET A 1 7.42 6.61 32.29
N SER A 2 7.43 6.64 30.96
CA SER A 2 7.20 5.46 30.13
C SER A 2 8.33 4.43 30.32
N ILE A 3 7.97 3.15 30.47
CA ILE A 3 8.91 2.02 30.63
C ILE A 3 9.86 1.93 29.44
N LEU A 4 9.38 2.34 28.25
CA LEU A 4 10.17 2.34 27.02
C LEU A 4 11.47 3.13 27.20
N ASN A 5 11.46 4.30 27.85
CA ASN A 5 12.64 5.15 27.99
C ASN A 5 13.68 4.62 28.99
N LYS A 6 13.37 3.56 29.73
CA LYS A 6 14.31 2.89 30.64
C LYS A 6 15.12 1.79 29.94
N LEU A 7 14.77 1.45 28.70
CA LEU A 7 15.47 0.44 27.92
C LEU A 7 16.73 1.03 27.26
N PRO A 8 17.81 0.23 27.13
CA PRO A 8 18.94 0.55 26.26
C PRO A 8 18.51 0.94 24.84
N LEU A 9 19.28 1.82 24.20
CA LEU A 9 18.98 2.32 22.84
C LEU A 9 18.79 1.19 21.83
N GLU A 10 19.68 0.18 21.84
CA GLU A 10 19.64 -0.97 20.93
C GLU A 10 18.29 -1.70 20.97
N LEU A 11 17.79 -1.99 22.18
CA LEU A 11 16.50 -2.65 22.34
C LEU A 11 15.33 -1.78 21.87
N ARG A 12 15.43 -0.46 22.03
CA ARG A 12 14.38 0.47 21.55
C ARG A 12 14.36 0.54 20.04
N GLU A 13 15.53 0.61 19.40
CA GLU A 13 15.64 0.59 17.94
C GLU A 13 15.08 -0.70 17.35
N ASP A 14 15.36 -1.84 17.97
CA ASP A 14 14.81 -3.13 17.52
C ASP A 14 13.29 -3.20 17.71
N ILE A 15 12.74 -2.65 18.80
CA ILE A 15 11.29 -2.49 18.97
C ILE A 15 10.72 -1.60 17.86
N TYR A 16 11.35 -0.46 17.56
CA TYR A 16 10.87 0.44 16.50
C TYR A 16 10.87 -0.26 15.14
N LYS A 17 11.94 -1.00 14.79
CA LYS A 17 11.99 -1.79 13.56
C LYS A 17 10.83 -2.78 13.50
N HIS A 18 10.60 -3.54 14.56
CA HIS A 18 9.49 -4.51 14.60
C HIS A 18 8.13 -3.83 14.44
N VAL A 19 7.89 -2.72 15.15
CA VAL A 19 6.61 -1.98 15.06
C VAL A 19 6.41 -1.35 13.68
N LEU A 20 7.48 -0.85 13.07
CA LEU A 20 7.43 -0.28 11.72
C LEU A 20 7.18 -1.35 10.66
N ILE A 21 7.70 -2.56 10.83
CA ILE A 21 7.58 -3.63 9.85
C ILE A 21 6.30 -4.46 10.05
N ALA A 22 5.69 -4.38 11.24
CA ALA A 22 4.52 -5.14 11.59
C ALA A 22 3.39 -4.97 10.55
N PRO A 23 2.71 -6.07 10.18
CA PRO A 23 1.50 -5.99 9.38
C PRO A 23 0.49 -5.05 10.04
N LEU A 24 -0.15 -4.24 9.21
CA LEU A 24 -1.28 -3.45 9.63
C LEU A 24 -2.42 -4.40 9.99
N VAL A 25 -2.96 -4.25 11.19
CA VAL A 25 -4.18 -4.95 11.58
C VAL A 25 -5.31 -4.35 10.76
N VAL A 26 -5.60 -4.97 9.62
CA VAL A 26 -6.79 -4.69 8.84
C VAL A 26 -7.91 -5.52 9.48
N ALA A 27 -8.86 -4.84 10.12
CA ALA A 27 -10.12 -5.49 10.46
C ALA A 27 -10.71 -5.99 9.15
N ILE A 28 -10.80 -7.33 9.02
CA ILE A 28 -11.47 -8.12 7.98
C ILE A 28 -11.63 -7.37 6.65
N PRO A 29 -10.90 -7.75 5.58
CA PRO A 29 -11.04 -7.08 4.31
C PRO A 29 -12.51 -6.98 3.89
N PRO A 30 -12.96 -5.84 3.35
CA PRO A 30 -14.38 -5.59 3.11
C PRO A 30 -14.98 -6.76 2.32
N ASP A 31 -16.05 -7.32 2.87
CA ASP A 31 -16.84 -8.30 2.14
C ASP A 31 -17.46 -7.61 0.93
N VAL A 32 -17.54 -8.34 -0.18
CA VAL A 32 -17.67 -7.81 -1.54
C VAL A 32 -19.01 -7.08 -1.75
N ASP A 33 -19.98 -7.31 -0.86
CA ASP A 33 -21.28 -6.67 -0.83
C ASP A 33 -21.30 -5.28 -0.17
N THR A 34 -20.21 -4.85 0.48
CA THR A 34 -20.18 -3.57 1.24
C THR A 34 -19.55 -2.44 0.40
N THR A 35 -20.16 -2.11 -0.74
CA THR A 35 -19.72 -0.97 -1.58
C THR A 35 -20.03 0.41 -0.99
N ASP A 36 -20.93 0.49 0.00
CA ASP A 36 -21.41 1.76 0.56
C ASP A 36 -20.36 2.48 1.43
N ASP A 37 -19.38 1.76 1.96
CA ASP A 37 -18.31 2.29 2.82
C ASP A 37 -17.00 2.60 2.06
N LEU A 38 -17.07 2.77 0.73
CA LEU A 38 -15.91 3.00 -0.12
C LEU A 38 -15.86 4.43 -0.68
N LEU A 39 -14.69 5.06 -0.55
CA LEU A 39 -14.37 6.31 -1.23
C LEU A 39 -13.88 6.02 -2.64
N ILE A 40 -14.69 6.41 -3.63
CA ILE A 40 -14.26 6.44 -5.03
C ILE A 40 -13.09 7.41 -5.15
N ASP A 41 -12.03 6.98 -5.83
CA ASP A 41 -10.92 7.85 -6.14
C ASP A 41 -11.40 9.04 -6.98
N ARG A 42 -11.36 10.25 -6.41
CA ARG A 42 -11.75 11.49 -7.10
C ARG A 42 -10.51 12.31 -7.42
N GLU A 43 -9.60 11.74 -8.20
CA GLU A 43 -8.55 12.53 -8.85
C GLU A 43 -9.00 13.02 -10.23
N ASN A 44 -9.33 14.31 -10.29
CA ASN A 44 -9.80 15.04 -11.47
C ASN A 44 -8.73 15.26 -12.57
N HIS A 45 -7.59 14.56 -12.54
CA HIS A 45 -6.44 14.84 -13.43
C HIS A 45 -6.16 13.74 -14.48
N GLY A 46 -7.16 12.94 -14.84
CA GLY A 46 -7.05 11.95 -15.91
C GLY A 46 -8.34 11.79 -16.70
N PRO A 47 -8.30 11.16 -17.89
CA PRO A 47 -9.50 10.86 -18.66
C PRO A 47 -10.53 10.10 -17.80
N SER A 48 -11.80 10.44 -17.99
CA SER A 48 -12.96 10.16 -17.12
C SER A 48 -13.20 8.69 -16.75
N TRP A 49 -12.60 7.74 -17.46
CA TRP A 49 -12.70 6.31 -17.19
C TRP A 49 -11.72 5.80 -16.13
N LYS A 50 -10.76 6.63 -15.67
CA LYS A 50 -9.64 6.16 -14.84
C LYS A 50 -9.92 6.05 -13.34
N SER A 51 -10.93 6.75 -12.82
CA SER A 51 -11.14 6.87 -11.37
C SER A 51 -12.35 6.07 -10.85
N LYS A 52 -13.19 5.55 -11.76
CA LYS A 52 -14.41 4.79 -11.40
C LYS A 52 -14.13 3.36 -10.95
N TYR A 53 -12.98 2.80 -11.31
CA TYR A 53 -12.63 1.40 -11.06
C TYR A 53 -11.71 1.20 -9.86
N ILE A 54 -11.47 2.23 -9.06
CA ILE A 54 -10.67 2.10 -7.84
C ILE A 54 -11.38 2.81 -6.70
N SER A 55 -11.61 2.04 -5.64
CA SER A 55 -12.33 2.49 -4.46
C SER A 55 -11.51 2.17 -3.22
N TYR A 56 -11.28 3.15 -2.35
CA TYR A 56 -10.51 2.98 -1.12
C TYR A 56 -11.46 2.87 0.06
N LEU A 57 -11.03 2.19 1.13
CA LEU A 57 -11.71 2.25 2.41
C LEU A 57 -11.78 3.70 2.92
N ILE A 58 -12.91 4.11 3.48
CA ILE A 58 -13.08 5.43 4.11
C ILE A 58 -12.00 5.67 5.18
N GLU A 59 -11.68 4.64 5.95
CA GLU A 59 -10.61 4.66 6.95
C GLU A 59 -9.49 3.71 6.52
N PRO A 60 -8.53 4.19 5.71
CA PRO A 60 -7.41 3.36 5.33
C PRO A 60 -6.56 3.05 6.57
N PRO A 61 -6.01 1.83 6.67
CA PRO A 61 -5.18 1.46 7.80
C PRO A 61 -3.96 2.37 7.85
N ARG A 62 -3.70 2.96 9.02
CA ARG A 62 -2.63 3.93 9.23
C ARG A 62 -1.37 3.22 9.67
N SER A 63 -0.25 3.55 9.03
CA SER A 63 1.07 3.16 9.53
C SER A 63 1.30 3.67 10.96
N ALA A 64 1.85 2.79 11.81
CA ALA A 64 2.30 3.13 13.15
C ALA A 64 3.42 4.19 13.15
N CYS A 65 4.11 4.40 12.03
CA CYS A 65 5.19 5.37 11.88
C CYS A 65 4.74 6.80 12.22
N ILE A 66 3.57 7.23 11.73
CA ILE A 66 3.08 8.59 12.02
C ILE A 66 2.84 8.74 13.53
N SER A 67 2.22 7.73 14.16
CA SER A 67 1.99 7.73 15.60
C SER A 67 3.31 7.80 16.36
N LEU A 68 4.30 6.97 16.00
CA LEU A 68 5.63 6.96 16.65
C LEU A 68 6.37 8.30 16.52
N LEU A 69 6.33 8.92 15.35
CA LEU A 69 6.98 10.21 15.10
C LEU A 69 6.34 11.37 15.87
N LEU A 70 5.09 11.21 16.33
CA LEU A 70 4.33 12.23 17.05
C LEU A 70 4.32 12.04 18.57
N LEU A 71 4.80 10.90 19.10
CA LEU A 71 4.77 10.61 20.54
C LEU A 71 5.67 11.53 21.36
N ASN A 72 6.94 11.69 20.97
CA ASN A 72 7.95 12.48 21.68
C ASN A 72 9.14 12.82 20.77
N ARG A 73 9.82 13.95 21.01
CA ARG A 73 11.05 14.34 20.29
C ARG A 73 12.17 13.31 20.35
N GLN A 74 12.37 12.62 21.47
CA GLN A 74 13.38 11.57 21.58
C GLN A 74 13.06 10.38 20.67
N ILE A 75 11.82 9.86 20.77
CA ILE A 75 11.33 8.78 19.91
C ILE A 75 11.35 9.21 18.45
N HIS A 76 11.00 10.46 18.16
CA HIS A 76 11.04 11.02 16.83
C HIS A 76 12.43 10.92 16.20
N GLU A 77 13.48 11.36 16.87
CA GLU A 77 14.84 11.30 16.32
C GLU A 77 15.34 9.85 16.22
N GLU A 78 15.04 9.00 17.20
CA GLU A 78 15.43 7.58 17.18
C GLU A 78 14.75 6.83 16.03
N VAL A 79 13.42 6.98 15.89
CA VAL A 79 12.65 6.40 14.80
C VAL A 79 13.16 6.95 13.47
N LYS A 80 13.40 8.25 13.35
CA LYS A 80 13.95 8.85 12.13
C LYS A 80 15.33 8.31 11.76
N SER A 81 16.18 8.01 12.74
CA SER A 81 17.46 7.33 12.53
C SER A 81 17.26 5.93 11.96
N VAL A 82 16.38 5.14 12.58
CA VAL A 82 16.01 3.80 12.11
C VAL A 82 15.43 3.85 10.69
N LEU A 83 14.54 4.80 10.40
CA LEU A 83 13.94 4.98 9.06
C LEU A 83 14.99 5.26 7.99
N ARG A 84 16.04 6.04 8.32
CA ARG A 84 17.16 6.30 7.38
C ARG A 84 17.98 5.05 7.12
N CYS A 85 18.23 4.25 8.16
CA CYS A 85 18.94 2.98 8.01
C CYS A 85 18.16 1.94 7.19
N MET A 86 16.84 2.00 7.23
CA MET A 86 15.95 1.10 6.49
C MET A 86 15.61 1.58 5.07
N GLU A 87 16.08 2.76 4.65
CA GLU A 87 15.72 3.33 3.36
C GLU A 87 16.19 2.41 2.21
N GLY A 88 15.23 1.92 1.41
CA GLY A 88 15.49 0.99 0.30
C GLY A 88 15.39 -0.49 0.63
N ASP A 89 15.25 -0.87 1.91
CA ASP A 89 15.02 -2.25 2.36
C ASP A 89 13.61 -2.42 2.95
N ILE A 90 12.65 -1.76 2.32
CA ILE A 90 11.26 -1.71 2.79
C ILE A 90 10.40 -2.57 1.88
N ASP A 91 9.66 -3.48 2.48
CA ASP A 91 8.64 -4.28 1.81
C ASP A 91 7.25 -3.73 2.11
N TYR A 92 6.39 -3.72 1.09
CA TYR A 92 4.97 -3.43 1.22
C TYR A 92 4.13 -4.60 0.76
N ASP A 93 3.02 -4.81 1.47
CA ASP A 93 2.02 -5.79 1.10
C ASP A 93 0.70 -5.05 0.84
N ILE A 94 0.11 -5.33 -0.31
CA ILE A 94 -1.19 -4.80 -0.73
C ILE A 94 -2.09 -5.96 -1.14
N ASP A 95 -3.29 -5.97 -0.57
CA ASP A 95 -4.37 -6.86 -0.95
C ASP A 95 -5.37 -6.08 -1.82
N ILE A 96 -5.72 -6.64 -2.97
CA ILE A 96 -6.59 -6.03 -3.96
C ILE A 96 -7.78 -6.95 -4.16
N VAL A 97 -8.96 -6.51 -3.71
CA VAL A 97 -10.21 -7.20 -4.02
C VAL A 97 -10.72 -6.72 -5.36
N VAL A 98 -10.99 -7.67 -6.26
CA VAL A 98 -11.73 -7.43 -7.49
C VAL A 98 -13.20 -7.68 -7.20
N ALA A 99 -13.93 -6.60 -6.95
CA ALA A 99 -15.37 -6.62 -6.77
C ALA A 99 -16.10 -6.75 -8.13
N ASP A 100 -17.42 -6.86 -8.09
CA ASP A 100 -18.22 -6.93 -9.30
C ASP A 100 -18.00 -5.69 -10.20
N GLN A 101 -18.20 -5.86 -11.51
CA GLN A 101 -17.96 -4.83 -12.53
C GLN A 101 -16.49 -4.38 -12.70
N GLY A 102 -15.53 -5.10 -12.10
CA GLY A 102 -14.10 -4.84 -12.25
C GLY A 102 -13.59 -3.66 -11.42
N VAL A 103 -14.27 -3.32 -10.32
CA VAL A 103 -13.80 -2.34 -9.35
C VAL A 103 -12.71 -2.97 -8.47
N LEU A 104 -11.57 -2.28 -8.34
CA LEU A 104 -10.48 -2.67 -7.47
C LEU A 104 -10.60 -1.96 -6.12
N ILE A 105 -10.50 -2.74 -5.05
CA ILE A 105 -10.49 -2.24 -3.67
C ILE A 105 -9.10 -2.53 -3.09
N PRO A 106 -8.12 -1.62 -3.29
CA PRO A 106 -6.79 -1.77 -2.71
C PRO A 106 -6.79 -1.52 -1.21
N THR A 107 -6.21 -2.46 -0.47
CA THR A 107 -6.05 -2.41 0.98
C THR A 107 -4.60 -2.73 1.34
N TRP A 108 -3.90 -1.77 1.95
CA TRP A 108 -2.53 -1.98 2.42
C TRP A 108 -2.53 -2.85 3.68
N THR A 109 -1.96 -4.04 3.60
CA THR A 109 -1.86 -4.98 4.73
C THR A 109 -0.52 -4.86 5.44
N ARG A 110 0.52 -4.34 4.78
CA ARG A 110 1.80 -4.00 5.41
C ARG A 110 2.32 -2.71 4.83
N LEU A 111 2.39 -1.67 5.67
CA LEU A 111 2.87 -0.35 5.29
C LEU A 111 3.70 0.24 6.42
N SER A 112 5.01 0.25 6.23
CA SER A 112 5.94 0.72 7.25
C SER A 112 6.06 2.25 7.28
N MET A 113 6.57 2.86 6.21
CA MET A 113 6.78 4.29 6.06
C MET A 113 6.70 4.65 4.58
N LEU A 114 6.37 5.90 4.22
CA LEU A 114 6.44 6.36 2.83
C LEU A 114 7.91 6.49 2.42
N SER A 115 8.42 5.54 1.65
CA SER A 115 9.79 5.56 1.11
C SER A 115 9.79 5.87 -0.38
N ARG A 116 10.88 6.47 -0.87
CA ARG A 116 11.12 6.64 -2.32
C ARG A 116 11.65 5.37 -2.95
N ARG A 117 12.24 4.48 -2.17
CA ARG A 117 12.78 3.19 -2.63
C ARG A 117 12.15 2.07 -1.82
N VAL A 118 11.51 1.17 -2.53
CA VAL A 118 10.80 0.02 -2.00
C VAL A 118 11.47 -1.21 -2.58
N ARG A 119 11.86 -2.14 -1.70
CA ARG A 119 12.53 -3.37 -2.10
C ARG A 119 11.54 -4.27 -2.82
N SER A 120 10.47 -4.66 -2.14
CA SER A 120 9.44 -5.52 -2.71
C SER A 120 8.04 -4.94 -2.47
N VAL A 121 7.19 -5.04 -3.49
CA VAL A 121 5.74 -4.88 -3.31
C VAL A 121 5.10 -6.22 -3.61
N LYS A 122 4.51 -6.85 -2.58
CA LYS A 122 3.70 -8.06 -2.75
C LYS A 122 2.24 -7.67 -2.94
N THR A 123 1.69 -8.03 -4.08
CA THR A 123 0.30 -7.76 -4.45
C THR A 123 -0.49 -9.06 -4.43
N THR A 124 -1.53 -9.13 -3.61
CA THR A 124 -2.48 -10.27 -3.59
C THR A 124 -3.78 -9.86 -4.26
N PHE A 125 -4.18 -10.53 -5.33
CA PHE A 125 -5.47 -10.32 -5.98
C PHE A 125 -6.48 -11.34 -5.46
N ARG A 126 -7.61 -10.86 -4.94
CA ARG A 126 -8.75 -11.70 -4.56
C ARG A 126 -9.90 -11.45 -5.52
N ILE A 127 -10.21 -12.45 -6.33
CA ILE A 127 -11.27 -12.35 -7.34
C ILE A 127 -12.60 -12.72 -6.70
N ALA A 128 -13.51 -11.76 -6.57
CA ALA A 128 -14.84 -12.00 -6.03
C ALA A 128 -15.98 -11.68 -6.99
N GLY A 129 -15.70 -11.01 -8.11
CA GLY A 129 -16.70 -10.67 -9.13
C GLY A 129 -16.26 -11.01 -10.56
N ASN A 130 -17.14 -10.76 -11.52
CA ASN A 130 -16.90 -10.98 -12.95
C ASN A 130 -16.16 -9.77 -13.55
N GLY A 131 -14.90 -9.57 -13.18
CA GLY A 131 -14.06 -8.56 -13.80
C GLY A 131 -13.50 -9.05 -15.13
N GLY A 132 -13.95 -8.47 -16.24
CA GLY A 132 -13.43 -8.79 -17.57
C GLY A 132 -11.93 -8.41 -17.71
N PRO A 133 -11.11 -9.20 -18.44
CA PRO A 133 -9.66 -9.02 -18.55
C PRO A 133 -9.15 -7.60 -18.91
N PRO A 134 -9.82 -6.81 -19.79
CA PRO A 134 -9.32 -5.48 -20.12
C PRO A 134 -9.44 -4.52 -18.92
N ILE A 135 -10.54 -4.58 -18.18
CA ILE A 135 -10.89 -3.57 -17.17
C ILE A 135 -9.98 -3.71 -15.94
N ILE A 136 -9.76 -4.93 -15.46
CA ILE A 136 -8.88 -5.20 -14.31
C ILE A 136 -7.44 -4.74 -14.61
N ALA A 137 -6.93 -5.05 -15.81
CA ALA A 137 -5.56 -4.69 -16.18
C ALA A 137 -5.36 -3.17 -16.21
N TRP A 138 -6.32 -2.42 -16.78
CA TRP A 138 -6.27 -0.95 -16.80
C TRP A 138 -6.41 -0.34 -15.40
N ALA A 139 -7.29 -0.88 -14.57
CA ALA A 139 -7.48 -0.43 -13.20
C ALA A 139 -6.21 -0.67 -12.37
N PHE A 140 -5.58 -1.84 -12.51
CA PHE A 140 -4.32 -2.15 -11.83
C PHE A 140 -3.16 -1.28 -12.31
N TYR A 141 -3.04 -1.08 -13.62
CA TYR A 141 -2.05 -0.15 -14.16
C TYR A 141 -2.19 1.25 -13.58
N TYR A 142 -3.43 1.74 -13.46
CA TYR A 142 -3.67 3.04 -12.85
C TYR A 142 -3.33 3.06 -11.36
N LEU A 143 -3.70 2.02 -10.60
CA LEU A 143 -3.34 1.87 -9.19
C LEU A 143 -1.82 1.92 -9.00
N LEU A 144 -1.08 1.14 -9.80
CA LEU A 144 0.38 1.10 -9.73
C LEU A 144 0.99 2.45 -10.11
N ARG A 145 0.51 3.08 -11.19
CA ARG A 145 0.94 4.43 -11.57
C ARG A 145 0.70 5.43 -10.44
N ARG A 146 -0.45 5.34 -9.76
CA ARG A 146 -0.78 6.21 -8.63
C ARG A 146 0.21 6.00 -7.49
N PHE A 147 0.48 4.76 -7.14
CA PHE A 147 1.48 4.42 -6.12
C PHE A 147 2.87 4.96 -6.47
N LEU A 148 3.32 4.81 -7.72
CA LEU A 148 4.63 5.28 -8.16
C LEU A 148 4.78 6.80 -8.15
N VAL A 149 3.68 7.55 -8.37
CA VAL A 149 3.71 9.01 -8.48
C VAL A 149 3.35 9.71 -7.16
N LEU A 150 2.42 9.14 -6.39
CA LEU A 150 1.84 9.78 -5.20
C LEU A 150 2.19 9.05 -3.90
N GLY A 151 2.66 7.80 -3.99
CA GLY A 151 2.87 6.91 -2.86
C GLY A 151 1.61 6.12 -2.47
N PRO A 152 1.71 5.28 -1.43
CA PRO A 152 0.67 4.37 -1.00
C PRO A 152 -0.57 5.00 -0.35
N MET A 153 -0.50 6.25 0.14
CA MET A 153 -1.67 6.88 0.75
C MET A 153 -2.51 7.63 -0.27
N ALA A 154 -3.75 7.19 -0.44
CA ALA A 154 -4.78 7.92 -1.17
C ALA A 154 -4.97 9.31 -0.55
N ARG A 155 -5.13 10.32 -1.40
CA ARG A 155 -5.23 11.71 -0.96
C ARG A 155 -6.45 11.94 -0.07
N SER A 156 -6.22 12.53 1.10
CA SER A 156 -7.26 13.25 1.81
C SER A 156 -7.59 14.54 1.06
N LYS A 157 -8.88 14.88 1.03
CA LYS A 157 -9.46 16.02 0.33
C LYS A 157 -8.92 17.33 0.94
N GLY A 158 -7.85 17.89 0.38
CA GLY A 158 -7.27 19.16 0.84
C GLY A 158 -5.76 19.33 0.66
N ASP A 159 -5.02 18.26 0.36
CA ASP A 159 -3.55 18.34 0.34
C ASP A 159 -3.02 18.87 -1.01
N GLY A 160 -2.48 20.09 -0.97
CA GLY A 160 -2.04 20.89 -2.11
C GLY A 160 -1.25 20.11 -3.16
N ALA A 161 -1.87 19.94 -4.33
CA ALA A 161 -1.33 19.13 -5.42
C ALA A 161 -0.12 19.71 -6.16
N ALA A 162 0.31 20.92 -5.81
CA ALA A 162 1.29 21.67 -6.56
C ALA A 162 2.75 21.24 -6.32
N ASN A 163 3.09 20.65 -5.16
CA ASN A 163 4.49 20.51 -4.73
C ASN A 163 5.02 19.06 -4.61
N ARG A 164 4.32 18.06 -5.17
CA ARG A 164 4.68 16.63 -5.06
C ARG A 164 5.29 16.01 -6.33
N LYS A 165 5.60 16.80 -7.36
CA LYS A 165 6.08 16.31 -8.66
C LYS A 165 7.42 15.55 -8.61
N ASP A 166 8.19 15.66 -7.51
CA ASP A 166 9.52 15.05 -7.38
C ASP A 166 9.57 13.75 -6.57
N ARG A 167 8.42 13.19 -6.16
CA ARG A 167 8.39 11.95 -5.35
C ARG A 167 8.07 10.72 -6.18
N VAL A 168 8.89 10.45 -7.19
CA VAL A 168 8.85 9.15 -7.87
C VAL A 168 9.30 8.08 -6.88
N VAL A 169 8.42 7.10 -6.64
CA VAL A 169 8.73 5.88 -5.89
C VAL A 169 9.30 4.86 -6.86
N ILE A 170 10.39 4.20 -6.47
CA ILE A 170 11.07 3.15 -7.21
C ILE A 170 10.78 1.83 -6.49
N ILE A 171 10.32 0.83 -7.24
CA ILE A 171 10.10 -0.53 -6.77
C ILE A 171 11.17 -1.42 -7.41
N ASN A 172 11.95 -2.14 -6.62
CA ASN A 172 12.96 -3.07 -7.17
C ASN A 172 12.32 -4.39 -7.60
N HIS A 173 11.36 -4.89 -6.82
CA HIS A 173 10.70 -6.17 -7.04
C HIS A 173 9.18 -6.03 -6.88
N LEU A 174 8.40 -6.52 -7.86
CA LEU A 174 6.94 -6.57 -7.80
C LEU A 174 6.52 -8.03 -7.90
N GLU A 175 5.93 -8.55 -6.84
CA GLU A 175 5.37 -9.90 -6.79
C GLU A 175 3.84 -9.82 -6.88
N MET A 176 3.25 -10.64 -7.74
CA MET A 176 1.80 -10.72 -7.89
C MET A 176 1.34 -12.15 -7.63
N GLU A 177 0.49 -12.30 -6.62
CA GLU A 177 -0.17 -13.53 -6.24
C GLU A 177 -1.66 -13.40 -6.57
N ILE A 178 -2.21 -14.33 -7.35
CA ILE A 178 -3.62 -14.34 -7.71
C ILE A 178 -4.31 -15.46 -6.92
N VAL A 179 -5.24 -15.08 -6.06
CA VAL A 179 -6.04 -15.98 -5.24
C VAL A 179 -7.47 -15.99 -5.77
N THR A 180 -7.82 -17.09 -6.43
CA THR A 180 -9.19 -17.36 -6.85
C THR A 180 -9.88 -18.18 -5.76
N PRO A 181 -11.10 -17.83 -5.33
CA PRO A 181 -11.85 -18.67 -4.41
C PRO A 181 -12.05 -20.08 -5.00
N PRO A 182 -11.93 -21.14 -4.18
CA PRO A 182 -11.92 -22.53 -4.65
C PRO A 182 -13.22 -22.99 -5.32
N HIS A 183 -14.29 -22.20 -5.25
CA HIS A 183 -15.60 -22.54 -5.81
C HIS A 183 -15.81 -22.06 -7.26
N ILE A 184 -14.90 -21.23 -7.82
CA ILE A 184 -15.10 -20.64 -9.16
C ILE A 184 -14.27 -21.35 -10.23
N PHE A 185 -13.05 -21.79 -9.93
CA PHE A 185 -12.22 -22.59 -10.86
C PHE A 185 -11.29 -23.52 -10.08
N GLY A 186 -11.11 -24.75 -10.58
CA GLY A 186 -10.13 -25.71 -10.07
C GLY A 186 -8.75 -25.06 -9.93
N VAL A 187 -8.12 -25.33 -8.79
CA VAL A 187 -6.90 -24.71 -8.28
C VAL A 187 -5.82 -24.53 -9.36
N HIS A 188 -5.59 -23.28 -9.76
CA HIS A 188 -4.38 -22.87 -10.48
C HIS A 188 -3.80 -21.62 -9.79
N THR A 189 -2.82 -21.84 -8.91
CA THR A 189 -1.96 -20.76 -8.42
C THR A 189 -1.02 -20.37 -9.57
N VAL A 190 -1.13 -19.14 -10.06
CA VAL A 190 -0.21 -18.58 -11.07
C VAL A 190 0.58 -17.47 -10.39
N SER A 191 1.85 -17.73 -10.11
CA SER A 191 2.80 -16.72 -9.65
C SER A 191 3.47 -16.09 -10.88
N ILE A 192 3.20 -14.81 -11.13
CA ILE A 192 3.91 -14.06 -12.19
C ILE A 192 4.96 -13.19 -11.51
N VAL A 193 6.22 -13.64 -11.57
CA VAL A 193 7.38 -12.86 -11.14
C VAL A 193 7.89 -12.08 -12.35
N ARG A 194 7.89 -10.74 -12.28
CA ARG A 194 8.48 -9.90 -13.31
C ARG A 194 9.44 -8.90 -12.67
N GLU A 195 10.73 -9.10 -12.88
CA GLU A 195 11.75 -8.11 -12.55
C GLU A 195 11.56 -6.88 -13.44
N MET A 196 11.29 -5.72 -12.84
CA MET A 196 11.32 -4.45 -13.57
C MET A 196 12.77 -3.97 -13.62
N GLY A 197 13.48 -4.41 -14.66
CA GLY A 197 14.81 -3.91 -14.96
C GLY A 197 14.79 -2.38 -15.15
N ASN A 198 15.76 -1.71 -14.52
CA ASN A 198 15.97 -0.26 -14.63
C ASN A 198 15.91 0.20 -16.09
N VAL A 199 14.92 1.03 -16.41
CA VAL A 199 14.93 1.82 -17.64
C VAL A 199 15.85 3.00 -17.40
N SER A 200 17.12 2.82 -17.68
CA SER A 200 18.09 3.91 -17.83
C SER A 200 17.74 4.67 -19.11
N GLN A 201 17.39 5.95 -19.00
CA GLN A 201 17.53 6.93 -20.09
C GLN A 201 18.96 7.45 -20.11
#